data_AF-K2S658-F1
#
_entry.id   AF-K2S658-F1
#
_cell.length_a   1.000
_cell.length_b   1.000
_cell.length_c   1.000
_cell.angle_alpha   90.00
_cell.angle_beta   90.00
_cell.angle_gamma   90.00
#
_symmetry.space_group_name_H-M   'P 1'
#
loop_
_entity.id
_entity.type
_entity.pdbx_description
1 polymer ?
#
loop_
_entity_poly.entity_id
_entity_poly.type
_entity_poly.pdbx_seq_one_letter_code
_entity_poly.pdbx_strand_id
1 'polypeptide(L)'
;MDGILGHRGWRWILIIEGIPTMLLAIMAYFCLADSPELAKYLTPDEKILLRLRQRRSTGGSASAHVLQKKDVYAAFKDWKLWLLCVVGFNSASMFYGYSTFLPTIIHGIDPSYSVAMVQVMTIPCYLGGAAVMVAAAYLSDRLQKRASIAATTMLLSCAGYGTLLATTDSGAGYAGCFLIALGMYPAMMLSLSLVIANTPRYGKRSMGIAMSTMSVNTGGIMMSYIYPKTEGPRYKRGHSVTLSLVAVAIVCLAFLSGYLSHKNRRRRAGLEDYKIADMTEEEIEELGDRSPRFIYTT
;
A
#
# COMPACT_ATOMS: atom_id res chain seq x y z
N MET A 1 9.52 -6.69 -33.27
CA MET A 1 10.59 -5.83 -33.82
C MET A 1 11.97 -6.50 -33.72
N ASP A 2 12.03 -7.83 -33.88
CA ASP A 2 13.32 -8.53 -33.82
C ASP A 2 14.06 -8.35 -35.16
N GLY A 3 15.35 -7.97 -35.10
CA GLY A 3 16.17 -7.71 -36.29
C GLY A 3 16.06 -6.30 -36.88
N ILE A 4 15.11 -5.47 -36.41
CA ILE A 4 15.00 -4.07 -36.86
C ILE A 4 16.22 -3.28 -36.36
N LEU A 5 16.90 -2.57 -37.26
CA LEU A 5 18.17 -1.85 -37.03
C LEU A 5 19.28 -2.72 -36.39
N GLY A 6 19.27 -4.05 -36.63
CA GLY A 6 20.26 -4.96 -36.06
C GLY A 6 20.12 -5.17 -34.54
N HIS A 7 18.99 -4.77 -33.96
CA HIS A 7 18.72 -4.95 -32.53
C HIS A 7 17.77 -6.12 -32.27
N ARG A 8 18.04 -6.83 -31.19
CA ARG A 8 17.15 -7.88 -30.68
C ARG A 8 15.86 -7.25 -30.15
N GLY A 9 14.73 -7.93 -30.32
CA GLY A 9 13.41 -7.44 -29.93
C GLY A 9 13.30 -6.95 -28.48
N TRP A 10 14.02 -7.56 -27.53
CA TRP A 10 14.03 -7.14 -26.13
C TRP A 10 14.66 -5.75 -25.91
N ARG A 11 15.61 -5.33 -26.76
CA ARG A 11 16.22 -3.99 -26.68
C ARG A 11 15.22 -2.91 -27.09
N TRP A 12 14.41 -3.20 -28.10
CA TRP A 12 13.35 -2.30 -28.55
C TRP A 12 12.30 -2.04 -27.46
N ILE A 13 11.97 -3.06 -26.65
CA ILE A 13 11.07 -2.88 -25.50
C ILE A 13 11.62 -1.82 -24.54
N LEU A 14 12.90 -1.95 -24.15
CA LEU A 14 13.55 -0.98 -23.25
C LEU A 14 13.64 0.43 -23.84
N ILE A 15 13.90 0.56 -25.14
CA ILE A 15 14.01 1.87 -25.81
C ILE A 15 12.63 2.55 -25.86
N ILE A 16 11.60 1.83 -26.31
CA ILE A 16 10.26 2.37 -26.49
C ILE A 16 9.63 2.74 -25.14
N GLU A 17 9.87 1.95 -24.10
CA GLU A 17 9.40 2.24 -22.74
C GLU A 17 10.25 3.32 -22.03
N GLY A 18 11.54 3.38 -22.34
CA GLY A 18 12.51 4.32 -21.76
C GLY A 18 12.39 5.76 -22.27
N ILE A 19 12.00 5.98 -23.52
CA ILE A 19 11.89 7.33 -24.10
C ILE A 19 10.81 8.16 -23.37
N PRO A 20 9.56 7.70 -23.20
CA PRO A 20 8.53 8.47 -22.50
C PRO A 20 8.90 8.78 -21.05
N THR A 21 9.55 7.83 -20.36
CA THR A 21 10.00 8.02 -18.97
C THR A 21 11.10 9.08 -18.87
N MET A 22 12.04 9.11 -19.82
CA MET A 22 13.07 10.16 -19.89
C MET A 22 12.47 11.54 -20.17
N LEU A 23 11.53 11.62 -21.11
CA LEU A 23 10.83 12.87 -21.42
C LEU A 23 10.03 13.39 -20.22
N LEU A 24 9.34 12.51 -19.50
CA LEU A 24 8.63 12.85 -18.27
C LEU A 24 9.59 13.33 -17.18
N ALA A 25 10.77 12.74 -17.04
CA ALA A 25 11.77 13.17 -16.05
C ALA A 25 12.29 14.58 -16.36
N ILE A 26 12.59 14.87 -17.63
CA ILE A 26 13.00 16.22 -18.06
C ILE A 26 11.87 17.22 -17.82
N MET A 27 10.62 16.87 -18.18
CA MET A 27 9.46 17.73 -17.93
C MET A 27 9.24 17.97 -16.43
N ALA A 28 9.38 16.95 -15.59
CA ALA A 28 9.24 17.07 -14.15
C ALA A 28 10.27 18.04 -13.55
N TYR A 29 11.51 18.03 -14.04
CA TYR A 29 12.55 18.97 -13.59
C TYR A 29 12.17 20.44 -13.81
N PHE A 30 11.45 20.76 -14.91
CA PHE A 30 11.03 22.14 -15.21
C PHE A 30 9.65 22.50 -14.64
N CYS A 31 8.74 21.53 -14.51
CA CYS A 31 7.34 21.78 -14.12
C CYS A 31 7.06 21.56 -12.63
N LEU A 32 7.80 20.66 -11.96
CA LEU A 32 7.54 20.32 -10.55
C LEU A 32 8.15 21.39 -9.64
N ALA A 33 7.31 22.05 -8.85
CA ALA A 33 7.75 23.04 -7.89
C ALA A 33 8.08 22.41 -6.54
N ASP A 34 9.21 22.81 -5.94
CA ASP A 34 9.68 22.28 -4.65
C ASP A 34 8.80 22.68 -3.46
N SER A 35 8.04 23.79 -3.59
CA SER A 35 7.11 24.24 -2.57
C SER A 35 5.82 24.79 -3.20
N PRO A 36 4.69 24.77 -2.46
CA PRO A 36 3.44 25.41 -2.90
C PRO A 36 3.62 26.91 -3.22
N GLU A 37 4.64 27.54 -2.65
CA GLU A 37 4.93 28.97 -2.81
C GLU A 37 5.62 29.25 -4.15
N LEU A 38 6.55 28.37 -4.53
CA LEU A 38 7.30 28.41 -5.79
C LEU A 38 6.48 27.89 -6.99
N ALA A 39 5.33 27.26 -6.73
CA ALA A 39 4.44 26.77 -7.77
C ALA A 39 3.88 27.93 -8.62
N LYS A 40 4.34 27.99 -9.88
CA LYS A 40 3.91 28.99 -10.87
C LYS A 40 2.52 28.71 -11.46
N TYR A 41 2.04 27.48 -11.31
CA TYR A 41 0.76 27.01 -11.85
C TYR A 41 -0.42 27.13 -10.88
N LEU A 42 -0.20 27.61 -9.65
CA LEU A 42 -1.25 27.80 -8.64
C LEU A 42 -1.63 29.28 -8.51
N THR A 43 -2.93 29.54 -8.44
CA THR A 43 -3.47 30.86 -8.10
C THR A 43 -3.20 31.20 -6.63
N PRO A 44 -3.20 32.49 -6.24
CA PRO A 44 -3.00 32.91 -4.86
C PRO A 44 -3.96 32.22 -3.87
N ASP A 45 -5.23 32.08 -4.24
CA ASP A 45 -6.26 31.45 -3.41
C ASP A 45 -6.01 29.94 -3.22
N GLU A 46 -5.59 29.24 -4.28
CA GLU A 46 -5.22 27.82 -4.19
C GLU A 46 -3.98 27.62 -3.30
N LYS A 47 -3.02 28.54 -3.34
CA LYS A 47 -1.85 28.51 -2.44
C LYS A 47 -2.26 28.64 -0.98
N ILE A 48 -3.20 29.53 -0.67
CA ILE A 48 -3.75 29.68 0.69
C ILE A 48 -4.47 28.40 1.12
N LEU A 49 -5.31 27.83 0.25
CA LEU A 49 -6.06 26.61 0.53
C LEU A 49 -5.12 25.41 0.75
N LEU A 50 -4.03 25.32 -0.02
CA LEU A 50 -2.97 24.32 0.17
C LEU A 50 -2.28 24.46 1.52
N ARG A 51 -1.91 25.68 1.92
CA ARG A 51 -1.30 25.94 3.24
C ARG A 51 -2.23 25.53 4.38
N LEU A 52 -3.53 25.84 4.27
CA LEU A 52 -4.53 25.46 5.27
C LEU A 52 -4.69 23.93 5.36
N ARG A 53 -4.73 23.24 4.22
CA ARG A 53 -4.78 21.77 4.17
C ARG A 53 -3.50 21.15 4.76
N GLN A 54 -2.34 21.71 4.44
CA GLN A 54 -1.05 21.24 4.96
C GLN A 54 -1.00 21.40 6.47
N ARG A 55 -1.31 22.58 7.02
CA ARG A 55 -1.40 22.80 8.48
C ARG A 55 -2.36 21.83 9.17
N ARG A 56 -3.53 21.57 8.58
CA ARG A 56 -4.49 20.61 9.12
C ARG A 56 -3.99 19.17 9.09
N SER A 57 -3.12 18.81 8.14
CA SER A 57 -2.58 17.46 7.98
C SER A 57 -1.29 17.22 8.78
N THR A 58 -0.44 18.24 8.98
CA THR A 58 0.89 18.11 9.62
C THR A 58 1.01 18.74 11.01
N GLY A 59 -0.02 19.44 11.50
CA GLY A 59 0.09 20.30 12.69
C GLY A 59 0.72 21.66 12.33
N GLY A 60 0.39 22.70 13.11
CA GLY A 60 0.71 24.10 12.77
C GLY A 60 2.12 24.56 13.13
N SER A 61 2.86 23.81 13.95
CA SER A 61 4.15 24.23 14.49
C SER A 61 5.33 24.08 13.52
N ALA A 62 6.23 25.06 13.48
CA ALA A 62 7.48 25.01 12.74
C ALA A 62 8.43 23.88 13.22
N SER A 63 8.33 23.45 14.49
CA SER A 63 9.07 22.29 15.01
C SER A 63 8.52 20.96 14.46
N ALA A 64 7.25 20.95 14.05
CA ALA A 64 6.59 19.80 13.44
C ALA A 64 6.99 19.59 11.98
N HIS A 65 7.93 20.36 11.41
CA HIS A 65 8.47 20.14 10.05
C HIS A 65 9.92 19.62 10.05
N VAL A 66 10.57 19.52 11.21
CA VAL A 66 11.96 19.08 11.34
C VAL A 66 12.02 17.69 11.96
N LEU A 67 12.85 16.80 11.40
CA LEU A 67 13.05 15.47 11.94
C LEU A 67 13.84 15.57 13.26
N GLN A 68 13.15 15.40 14.39
CA GLN A 68 13.78 15.38 15.70
C GLN A 68 14.13 13.94 16.11
N LYS A 69 15.27 13.74 16.77
CA LYS A 69 15.66 12.41 17.29
C LYS A 69 14.60 11.79 18.21
N LYS A 70 13.91 12.61 19.01
CA LYS A 70 12.80 12.16 19.87
C LYS A 70 11.68 11.49 19.08
N ASP A 71 11.40 11.97 17.86
CA ASP A 71 10.34 11.45 17.01
C ASP A 71 10.72 10.11 16.37
N VAL A 72 12.00 9.93 16.06
CA VAL A 72 12.54 8.65 15.56
C VAL A 72 12.39 7.56 16.62
N TYR A 73 12.83 7.83 17.86
CA TYR A 73 12.65 6.88 18.97
C TYR A 73 11.18 6.63 19.30
N ALA A 74 10.34 7.67 19.19
CA ALA A 74 8.89 7.53 19.38
C ALA A 74 8.25 6.65 18.30
N ALA A 75 8.75 6.70 17.06
CA ALA A 75 8.30 5.81 15.98
C ALA A 75 8.69 4.35 16.25
N PHE A 76 9.96 4.10 16.61
CA PHE A 76 10.44 2.75 16.92
C PHE A 76 9.75 2.10 18.12
N LYS A 77 9.37 2.89 19.14
CA LYS A 77 8.65 2.39 20.31
C LYS A 77 7.15 2.24 20.06
N ASP A 78 6.63 2.67 18.92
CA ASP A 78 5.20 2.57 18.63
C ASP A 78 4.84 1.19 18.07
N TRP A 79 4.26 0.35 18.91
CA TRP A 79 3.77 -0.97 18.51
C TRP A 79 2.73 -0.91 17.37
N LYS A 80 1.98 0.20 17.23
CA LYS A 80 1.00 0.37 16.14
C LYS A 80 1.69 0.47 14.78
N LEU A 81 2.84 1.14 14.73
CA LEU A 81 3.66 1.23 13.51
C LEU A 81 4.26 -0.12 13.15
N TRP A 82 4.77 -0.87 14.13
CA TRP A 82 5.24 -2.23 13.90
C TRP A 82 4.15 -3.14 13.36
N LEU A 83 2.94 -3.04 13.90
CA LEU A 83 1.81 -3.83 13.42
C LEU A 83 1.44 -3.44 11.98
N LEU A 84 1.43 -2.15 11.63
CA LEU A 84 1.26 -1.70 10.24
C LEU A 84 2.41 -2.17 9.34
N CYS A 85 3.64 -2.24 9.84
CA CYS A 85 4.78 -2.81 9.11
C CYS A 85 4.57 -4.29 8.81
N VAL A 86 4.02 -5.06 9.76
CA VAL A 86 3.64 -6.47 9.54
C VAL A 86 2.55 -6.58 8.48
N VAL A 87 1.50 -5.74 8.53
CA VAL A 87 0.47 -5.71 7.49
C VAL A 87 1.08 -5.37 6.13
N GLY A 88 1.96 -4.38 6.06
CA GLY A 88 2.68 -3.98 4.85
C GLY A 88 3.55 -5.09 4.28
N PHE A 89 4.35 -5.76 5.11
CA PHE A 89 5.18 -6.92 4.72
C PHE A 89 4.34 -8.05 4.12
N ASN A 90 3.25 -8.43 4.76
CA ASN A 90 2.37 -9.50 4.28
C ASN A 90 1.69 -9.12 2.97
N SER A 91 1.21 -7.88 2.85
CA SER A 91 0.57 -7.36 1.64
C SER A 91 1.56 -7.28 0.47
N ALA A 92 2.80 -6.86 0.74
CA ALA A 92 3.88 -6.82 -0.23
C ALA A 92 4.31 -8.21 -0.69
N SER A 93 4.38 -9.18 0.24
CA SER A 93 4.71 -10.57 -0.09
C SER A 93 3.69 -11.17 -1.05
N MET A 94 2.39 -10.91 -0.83
CA MET A 94 1.33 -11.25 -1.78
C MET A 94 1.54 -10.53 -3.12
N PHE A 95 1.80 -9.22 -3.10
CA PHE A 95 1.97 -8.40 -4.30
C PHE A 95 3.11 -8.87 -5.20
N TYR A 96 4.32 -8.98 -4.64
CA TYR A 96 5.48 -9.45 -5.36
C TYR A 96 5.27 -10.88 -5.83
N GLY A 97 4.60 -11.70 -5.02
CA GLY A 97 4.46 -13.11 -5.35
C GLY A 97 3.54 -13.40 -6.49
N TYR A 98 2.40 -12.75 -6.46
CA TYR A 98 1.49 -12.77 -7.56
C TYR A 98 2.14 -12.16 -8.81
N SER A 99 2.70 -10.96 -8.74
CA SER A 99 3.20 -10.27 -9.94
C SER A 99 4.39 -10.99 -10.61
N THR A 100 5.29 -11.58 -9.83
CA THR A 100 6.45 -12.31 -10.37
C THR A 100 6.05 -13.68 -10.94
N PHE A 101 5.16 -14.42 -10.26
CA PHE A 101 4.86 -15.79 -10.64
C PHE A 101 3.51 -15.97 -11.35
N LEU A 102 2.72 -14.92 -11.56
CA LEU A 102 1.42 -15.02 -12.26
C LEU A 102 1.54 -15.72 -13.62
N PRO A 103 2.50 -15.40 -14.51
CA PRO A 103 2.65 -16.13 -15.77
C PRO A 103 2.90 -17.63 -15.54
N THR A 104 3.72 -17.96 -14.55
CA THR A 104 4.03 -19.34 -14.16
C THR A 104 2.80 -20.06 -13.60
N ILE A 105 1.99 -19.38 -12.80
CA ILE A 105 0.74 -19.90 -12.25
C ILE A 105 -0.27 -20.15 -13.38
N ILE A 106 -0.46 -19.19 -14.29
CA ILE A 106 -1.37 -19.33 -15.44
C ILE A 106 -0.93 -20.50 -16.33
N HIS A 107 0.36 -20.63 -16.60
CA HIS A 107 0.86 -21.76 -17.38
C HIS A 107 0.72 -23.10 -16.64
N GLY A 108 0.81 -23.11 -15.31
CA GLY A 108 0.52 -24.28 -14.48
C GLY A 108 -0.96 -24.68 -14.51
N ILE A 109 -1.87 -23.71 -14.61
CA ILE A 109 -3.32 -23.92 -14.72
C ILE A 109 -3.70 -24.52 -16.07
N ASP A 110 -3.07 -24.05 -17.15
CA ASP A 110 -3.25 -24.60 -18.49
C ASP A 110 -1.91 -24.70 -19.24
N PRO A 111 -1.32 -25.92 -19.29
CA PRO A 111 -0.07 -26.16 -20.00
C PRO A 111 -0.19 -26.01 -21.53
N SER A 112 -1.40 -25.95 -22.09
CA SER A 112 -1.61 -25.79 -23.54
C SER A 112 -1.35 -24.37 -24.04
N TYR A 113 -1.32 -23.39 -23.14
CA TYR A 113 -1.09 -21.99 -23.50
C TYR A 113 0.35 -21.74 -23.95
N SER A 114 0.48 -21.05 -25.08
CA SER A 114 1.76 -20.52 -25.54
C SER A 114 2.25 -19.41 -24.61
N VAL A 115 3.57 -19.16 -24.59
CA VAL A 115 4.17 -18.07 -23.78
C VAL A 115 3.51 -16.72 -24.05
N ALA A 116 3.16 -16.44 -25.31
CA ALA A 116 2.46 -15.21 -25.69
C ALA A 116 1.03 -15.17 -25.11
N MET A 117 0.29 -16.28 -25.18
CA MET A 117 -1.06 -16.38 -24.64
C MET A 117 -1.07 -16.22 -23.11
N VAL A 118 -0.12 -16.83 -22.41
CA VAL A 118 0.04 -16.66 -20.95
C VAL A 118 0.22 -15.19 -20.59
N GLN A 119 1.08 -14.47 -21.32
CA GLN A 119 1.28 -13.03 -21.09
C GLN A 119 0.01 -12.23 -21.36
N VAL A 120 -0.71 -12.52 -22.44
CA VAL A 120 -2.02 -11.89 -22.73
C VAL A 120 -3.00 -12.14 -21.59
N MET A 121 -2.99 -13.32 -20.98
CA MET A 121 -3.89 -13.66 -19.88
C MET A 121 -3.55 -12.95 -18.56
N THR A 122 -2.36 -12.38 -18.42
CA THR A 122 -2.04 -11.53 -17.25
C THR A 122 -2.71 -10.15 -17.35
N ILE A 123 -2.97 -9.67 -18.57
CA ILE A 123 -3.46 -8.31 -18.83
C ILE A 123 -4.83 -8.06 -18.15
N PRO A 124 -5.86 -8.91 -18.30
CA PRO A 124 -7.14 -8.67 -17.63
C PRO A 124 -7.02 -8.66 -16.11
N CYS A 125 -6.15 -9.50 -15.53
CA CYS A 125 -5.92 -9.52 -14.09
C CYS A 125 -5.38 -8.16 -13.60
N TYR A 126 -4.38 -7.61 -14.28
CA TYR A 126 -3.79 -6.33 -13.92
C TYR A 126 -4.74 -5.15 -14.18
N LEU A 127 -5.47 -5.15 -15.28
CA LEU A 127 -6.48 -4.12 -15.56
C LEU A 127 -7.63 -4.14 -14.55
N GLY A 128 -8.13 -5.33 -14.20
CA GLY A 128 -9.15 -5.49 -13.16
C GLY A 128 -8.65 -5.00 -11.80
N GLY A 129 -7.43 -5.40 -11.42
CA GLY A 129 -6.78 -4.94 -10.20
C GLY A 129 -6.63 -3.42 -10.14
N ALA A 130 -6.20 -2.79 -11.23
CA ALA A 130 -6.08 -1.34 -11.34
C ALA A 130 -7.44 -0.62 -11.21
N ALA A 131 -8.48 -1.13 -11.87
CA ALA A 131 -9.83 -0.56 -11.77
C ALA A 131 -10.37 -0.63 -10.33
N VAL A 132 -10.21 -1.79 -9.66
CA VAL A 132 -10.63 -1.95 -8.26
C VAL A 132 -9.78 -1.11 -7.32
N MET A 133 -8.49 -0.94 -7.58
CA MET A 133 -7.64 -0.03 -6.81
C MET A 133 -8.16 1.40 -6.84
N VAL A 134 -8.51 1.94 -8.02
CA VAL A 134 -9.07 3.29 -8.14
C VAL A 134 -10.42 3.39 -7.43
N ALA A 135 -11.31 2.42 -7.63
CA ALA A 135 -12.60 2.38 -6.96
C ALA A 135 -12.46 2.31 -5.42
N ALA A 136 -11.56 1.45 -4.93
CA ALA A 136 -11.28 1.30 -3.50
C ALA A 136 -10.65 2.55 -2.91
N ALA A 137 -9.76 3.25 -3.63
CA ALA A 137 -9.20 4.53 -3.21
C ALA A 137 -10.30 5.60 -3.06
N TYR A 138 -11.16 5.75 -4.08
CA TYR A 138 -12.29 6.67 -4.03
C TYR A 138 -13.26 6.36 -2.89
N LEU A 139 -13.62 5.08 -2.73
CA LEU A 139 -14.53 4.63 -1.68
C LEU A 139 -13.91 4.81 -0.28
N SER A 140 -12.61 4.56 -0.16
CA SER A 140 -11.82 4.76 1.06
C SER A 140 -11.78 6.20 1.49
N ASP A 141 -11.59 7.12 0.56
CA ASP A 141 -11.60 8.55 0.86
C ASP A 141 -12.99 9.07 1.17
N ARG A 142 -14.04 8.54 0.54
CA ARG A 142 -15.43 8.93 0.84
C ARG A 142 -15.90 8.41 2.20
N LEU A 143 -15.61 7.15 2.53
CA LEU A 143 -16.08 6.51 3.77
C LEU A 143 -15.17 6.80 4.96
N GLN A 144 -13.91 7.21 4.75
CA GLN A 144 -12.90 7.39 5.79
C GLN A 144 -12.70 6.13 6.68
N LYS A 145 -12.99 4.95 6.13
CA LYS A 145 -12.88 3.63 6.79
C LYS A 145 -11.85 2.74 6.10
N ARG A 146 -10.61 3.23 6.07
CA ARG A 146 -9.52 2.67 5.26
C ARG A 146 -9.19 1.23 5.64
N ALA A 147 -9.20 0.88 6.93
CA ALA A 147 -8.83 -0.48 7.35
C ALA A 147 -9.92 -1.50 7.02
N SER A 148 -11.21 -1.11 7.12
CA SER A 148 -12.31 -2.01 6.75
C SER A 148 -12.28 -2.39 5.27
N ILE A 149 -12.02 -1.41 4.39
CA ILE A 149 -11.94 -1.64 2.94
C ILE A 149 -10.73 -2.53 2.64
N ALA A 150 -9.57 -2.23 3.23
CA ALA A 150 -8.38 -3.06 3.09
C ALA A 150 -8.62 -4.51 3.56
N ALA A 151 -9.32 -4.72 4.67
CA ALA A 151 -9.67 -6.06 5.14
C ALA A 151 -10.58 -6.80 4.15
N THR A 152 -11.60 -6.12 3.60
CA THR A 152 -12.51 -6.73 2.61
C THR A 152 -11.80 -7.11 1.32
N THR A 153 -10.86 -6.28 0.85
CA THR A 153 -10.07 -6.59 -0.35
C THR A 153 -9.08 -7.72 -0.09
N MET A 154 -8.49 -7.80 1.10
CA MET A 154 -7.65 -8.93 1.49
C MET A 154 -8.44 -10.24 1.57
N LEU A 155 -9.69 -10.21 2.06
CA LEU A 155 -10.57 -11.38 2.07
C LEU A 155 -10.89 -11.88 0.66
N LEU A 156 -11.05 -10.96 -0.31
CA LEU A 156 -11.21 -11.30 -1.72
C LEU A 156 -9.99 -12.06 -2.26
N SER A 157 -8.78 -11.61 -1.91
CA SER A 157 -7.54 -12.32 -2.26
C SER A 157 -7.43 -13.67 -1.57
N CYS A 158 -7.86 -13.80 -0.31
CA CYS A 158 -7.94 -15.09 0.37
C CYS A 158 -8.87 -16.07 -0.37
N ALA A 159 -10.03 -15.60 -0.83
CA ALA A 159 -10.94 -16.42 -1.63
C ALA A 159 -10.29 -16.89 -2.93
N GLY A 160 -9.57 -16.01 -3.64
CA GLY A 160 -8.86 -16.38 -4.87
C GLY A 160 -7.74 -17.40 -4.66
N TYR A 161 -6.93 -17.26 -3.60
CA TYR A 161 -5.95 -18.29 -3.23
C TYR A 161 -6.62 -19.60 -2.77
N GLY A 162 -7.75 -19.52 -2.07
CA GLY A 162 -8.57 -20.67 -1.72
C GLY A 162 -9.05 -21.44 -2.95
N THR A 163 -9.53 -20.72 -3.98
CA THR A 163 -9.94 -21.30 -5.26
C THR A 163 -8.77 -22.00 -5.95
N LEU A 164 -7.59 -21.38 -6.03
CA LEU A 164 -6.39 -21.99 -6.61
C LEU A 164 -5.94 -23.26 -5.88
N LEU A 165 -6.13 -23.32 -4.56
CA LEU A 165 -5.81 -24.51 -3.78
C LEU A 165 -6.84 -25.64 -3.99
N ALA A 166 -8.12 -25.29 -4.10
CA ALA A 166 -9.22 -26.24 -4.15
C ALA A 166 -9.46 -26.83 -5.55
N THR A 167 -9.31 -26.03 -6.60
CA THR A 167 -9.71 -26.44 -7.96
C THR A 167 -8.61 -27.14 -8.74
N THR A 168 -9.03 -27.94 -9.71
CA THR A 168 -8.22 -28.47 -10.81
C THR A 168 -8.71 -27.99 -12.17
N ASP A 169 -9.85 -27.29 -12.20
CA ASP A 169 -10.42 -26.74 -13.42
C ASP A 169 -9.70 -25.46 -13.84
N SER A 170 -9.36 -25.36 -15.13
CA SER A 170 -8.58 -24.25 -15.66
C SER A 170 -9.33 -22.91 -15.62
N GLY A 171 -10.65 -22.92 -15.84
CA GLY A 171 -11.49 -21.73 -15.77
C GLY A 171 -11.61 -21.19 -14.34
N ALA A 172 -11.90 -22.06 -13.38
CA ALA A 172 -11.94 -21.72 -11.96
C ALA A 172 -10.57 -21.27 -11.44
N GLY A 173 -9.48 -21.89 -11.90
CA GLY A 173 -8.12 -21.47 -11.55
C GLY A 173 -7.82 -20.05 -12.03
N TYR A 174 -8.15 -19.74 -13.28
CA TYR A 174 -7.98 -18.39 -13.83
C TYR A 174 -8.86 -17.35 -13.11
N ALA A 175 -10.11 -17.69 -12.76
CA ALA A 175 -10.96 -16.84 -11.94
C ALA A 175 -10.35 -16.58 -10.55
N GLY A 176 -9.69 -17.58 -9.96
CA GLY A 176 -8.91 -17.45 -8.72
C GLY A 176 -7.79 -16.41 -8.85
N CYS A 177 -7.00 -16.46 -9.93
CA CYS A 177 -5.99 -15.45 -10.21
C CYS A 177 -6.60 -14.05 -10.33
N PHE A 178 -7.69 -13.91 -11.07
CA PHE A 178 -8.39 -12.64 -11.24
C PHE A 178 -8.84 -12.06 -9.88
N LEU A 179 -9.46 -12.87 -9.02
CA LEU A 179 -9.89 -12.46 -7.67
C LEU A 179 -8.72 -12.00 -6.80
N ILE A 180 -7.57 -12.68 -6.86
CA ILE A 180 -6.36 -12.26 -6.14
C ILE A 180 -5.95 -10.85 -6.57
N ALA A 181 -5.91 -10.59 -7.88
CA ALA A 181 -5.52 -9.29 -8.42
C ALA A 181 -6.46 -8.17 -7.96
N LEU A 182 -7.77 -8.40 -7.94
CA LEU A 182 -8.75 -7.39 -7.48
C LEU A 182 -8.51 -6.97 -6.02
N GLY A 183 -8.13 -7.89 -5.15
CA GLY A 183 -7.91 -7.62 -3.73
C GLY A 183 -6.51 -7.08 -3.38
N MET A 184 -5.50 -7.49 -4.15
CA MET A 184 -4.09 -7.27 -3.84
C MET A 184 -3.65 -5.82 -4.00
N TYR A 185 -4.01 -5.16 -5.11
CA TYR A 185 -3.60 -3.78 -5.37
C TYR A 185 -4.15 -2.79 -4.31
N PRO A 186 -5.47 -2.80 -4.00
CA PRO A 186 -5.99 -1.95 -2.92
C PRO A 186 -5.33 -2.24 -1.56
N ALA A 187 -5.10 -3.51 -1.23
CA ALA A 187 -4.53 -3.91 0.06
C ALA A 187 -3.14 -3.28 0.28
N MET A 188 -2.27 -3.33 -0.74
CA MET A 188 -0.95 -2.71 -0.68
C MET A 188 -1.03 -1.19 -0.48
N MET A 189 -1.86 -0.50 -1.27
CA MET A 189 -1.99 0.97 -1.22
C MET A 189 -2.61 1.48 0.09
N LEU A 190 -3.64 0.79 0.58
CA LEU A 190 -4.35 1.19 1.80
C LEU A 190 -3.49 0.96 3.06
N SER A 191 -2.62 -0.05 3.06
CA SER A 191 -1.71 -0.31 4.18
C SER A 191 -0.75 0.87 4.44
N LEU A 192 -0.13 1.44 3.39
CA LEU A 192 0.71 2.63 3.51
C LEU A 192 -0.12 3.87 3.88
N SER A 193 -1.32 3.98 3.31
CA SER A 193 -2.23 5.08 3.60
C SER A 193 -2.66 5.14 5.07
N LEU A 194 -2.75 3.98 5.74
CA LEU A 194 -3.04 3.88 7.17
C LEU A 194 -1.86 4.35 8.05
N VAL A 195 -0.62 4.11 7.63
CA VAL A 195 0.57 4.67 8.31
C VAL A 195 0.50 6.18 8.30
N ILE A 196 0.35 6.76 7.10
CA ILE A 196 0.25 8.21 6.90
C ILE A 196 -0.88 8.82 7.73
N ALA A 197 -2.08 8.23 7.67
CA ALA A 197 -3.26 8.79 8.31
C ALA A 197 -3.20 8.73 9.84
N ASN A 198 -2.47 7.77 10.42
CA ASN A 198 -2.40 7.58 11.88
C ASN A 198 -1.15 8.19 12.53
N THR A 199 -0.29 8.86 11.75
CA THR A 199 0.86 9.62 12.25
C THR A 199 0.77 11.09 11.82
N PRO A 200 0.19 11.98 12.64
CA PRO A 200 0.08 13.40 12.30
C PRO A 200 1.41 14.14 12.42
N ARG A 201 2.28 13.75 13.37
CA ARG A 201 3.58 14.38 13.61
C ARG A 201 4.57 14.00 12.51
N TYR A 202 5.11 14.99 11.81
CA TYR A 202 5.99 14.79 10.64
C TYR A 202 7.17 13.86 10.92
N GLY A 203 7.96 14.11 11.97
CA GLY A 203 9.14 13.29 12.26
C GLY A 203 8.81 11.81 12.45
N LYS A 204 7.73 11.53 13.19
CA LYS A 204 7.22 10.18 13.43
C LYS A 204 6.60 9.57 12.17
N ARG A 205 5.91 10.38 11.36
CA ARG A 205 5.33 9.98 10.07
C ARG A 205 6.40 9.59 9.07
N SER A 206 7.40 10.43 8.86
CA SER A 206 8.53 10.16 7.95
C SER A 206 9.25 8.88 8.35
N MET A 207 9.50 8.69 9.65
CA MET A 207 10.11 7.46 10.14
C MET A 207 9.18 6.25 9.99
N GLY A 208 7.88 6.40 10.28
CA GLY A 208 6.88 5.33 10.10
C GLY A 208 6.75 4.89 8.64
N ILE A 209 6.78 5.84 7.70
CA ILE A 209 6.82 5.56 6.25
C ILE A 209 8.10 4.80 5.91
N ALA A 210 9.26 5.24 6.38
CA ALA A 210 10.54 4.55 6.14
C ALA A 210 10.52 3.10 6.68
N MET A 211 10.09 2.90 7.92
CA MET A 211 9.94 1.57 8.53
C MET A 211 8.99 0.67 7.74
N SER A 212 7.84 1.20 7.33
CA SER A 212 6.87 0.47 6.52
C SER A 212 7.44 0.11 5.16
N THR A 213 8.13 1.03 4.49
CA THR A 213 8.76 0.80 3.19
C THR A 213 9.87 -0.24 3.26
N MET A 214 10.72 -0.20 4.29
CA MET A 214 11.75 -1.22 4.51
C MET A 214 11.13 -2.61 4.73
N SER A 215 10.05 -2.67 5.51
CA SER A 215 9.32 -3.91 5.75
C SER A 215 8.71 -4.46 4.46
N VAL A 216 8.07 -3.61 3.66
CA VAL A 216 7.53 -3.96 2.33
C VAL A 216 8.62 -4.57 1.43
N ASN A 217 9.77 -3.91 1.30
CA ASN A 217 10.85 -4.39 0.43
C ASN A 217 11.44 -5.73 0.88
N THR A 218 11.46 -5.99 2.20
CA THR A 218 11.93 -7.27 2.76
C THR A 218 11.05 -8.45 2.31
N GLY A 219 9.75 -8.20 2.07
CA GLY A 219 8.83 -9.21 1.51
C GLY A 219 9.27 -9.75 0.14
N GLY A 220 9.95 -8.93 -0.67
CA GLY A 220 10.48 -9.35 -1.97
C GLY A 220 11.57 -10.43 -1.87
N ILE A 221 12.37 -10.41 -0.78
CA ILE A 221 13.40 -11.42 -0.53
C ILE A 221 12.76 -12.77 -0.26
N MET A 222 11.78 -12.81 0.66
CA MET A 222 11.04 -14.03 1.00
C MET A 222 10.40 -14.62 -0.27
N MET A 223 9.83 -13.76 -1.10
CA MET A 223 9.03 -14.16 -2.23
C MET A 223 9.80 -14.91 -3.33
N SER A 224 11.10 -14.64 -3.46
CA SER A 224 11.95 -15.30 -4.44
C SER A 224 12.06 -16.83 -4.22
N TYR A 225 11.70 -17.31 -3.03
CA TYR A 225 11.79 -18.73 -2.64
C TYR A 225 10.43 -19.43 -2.49
N ILE A 226 9.30 -18.73 -2.67
CA ILE A 226 7.96 -19.26 -2.32
C ILE A 226 7.38 -20.19 -3.41
N TYR A 227 7.79 -20.04 -4.68
CA TYR A 227 7.28 -20.85 -5.81
C TYR A 227 8.42 -21.64 -6.49
N PRO A 228 8.94 -22.71 -5.86
CA PRO A 228 9.95 -23.56 -6.47
C PRO A 228 9.37 -24.30 -7.69
N LYS A 229 10.17 -24.42 -8.76
CA LYS A 229 9.76 -25.12 -10.00
C LYS A 229 9.35 -26.58 -9.77
N THR A 230 9.91 -27.21 -8.75
CA THR A 230 9.65 -28.61 -8.38
C THR A 230 8.23 -28.87 -7.88
N GLU A 231 7.51 -27.83 -7.44
CA GLU A 231 6.14 -27.95 -6.93
C GLU A 231 5.07 -27.52 -7.95
N GLY A 232 5.49 -27.27 -9.20
CA GLY A 232 4.55 -27.12 -10.32
C GLY A 232 3.78 -28.42 -10.58
N PRO A 233 2.60 -28.36 -11.21
CA PRO A 233 1.92 -27.18 -11.73
C PRO A 233 0.99 -26.47 -10.72
N ARG A 234 0.76 -27.06 -9.54
CA ARG A 234 -0.25 -26.56 -8.58
C ARG A 234 0.29 -25.61 -7.51
N TYR A 235 1.61 -25.57 -7.31
CA TYR A 235 2.28 -24.64 -6.38
C TYR A 235 1.61 -24.50 -5.00
N LYS A 236 1.13 -25.62 -4.44
CA LYS A 236 0.27 -25.63 -3.25
C LYS A 236 0.92 -24.94 -2.05
N ARG A 237 2.23 -25.18 -1.83
CA ARG A 237 2.96 -24.54 -0.74
C ARG A 237 2.99 -23.03 -0.93
N GLY A 238 3.32 -22.57 -2.13
CA GLY A 238 3.38 -21.14 -2.45
C GLY A 238 2.07 -20.43 -2.16
N HIS A 239 0.96 -20.99 -2.67
CA HIS A 239 -0.38 -20.47 -2.42
C HIS A 239 -0.78 -20.52 -0.94
N SER A 240 -0.46 -21.61 -0.22
CA SER A 240 -0.79 -21.74 1.20
C SER A 240 -0.02 -20.75 2.09
N VAL A 241 1.27 -20.52 1.79
CA VAL A 241 2.11 -19.56 2.50
C VAL A 241 1.56 -18.16 2.27
N THR A 242 1.33 -17.75 1.01
CA THR A 242 0.77 -16.42 0.73
C THR A 242 -0.62 -16.24 1.35
N LEU A 243 -1.48 -17.26 1.31
CA LEU A 243 -2.79 -17.22 1.97
C LEU A 243 -2.66 -16.99 3.49
N SER A 244 -1.74 -17.70 4.15
CA SER A 244 -1.51 -17.54 5.60
C SER A 244 -1.00 -16.14 5.96
N LEU A 245 -0.10 -15.57 5.14
CA LEU A 245 0.41 -14.21 5.34
C LEU A 245 -0.72 -13.17 5.21
N VAL A 246 -1.59 -13.32 4.21
CA VAL A 246 -2.75 -12.43 4.05
C VAL A 246 -3.74 -12.58 5.21
N ALA A 247 -3.98 -13.81 5.68
CA ALA A 247 -4.82 -14.04 6.84
C ALA A 247 -4.26 -13.37 8.11
N VAL A 248 -2.95 -13.47 8.36
CA VAL A 248 -2.27 -12.76 9.45
C VAL A 248 -2.43 -11.24 9.29
N ALA A 249 -2.28 -10.71 8.07
CA ALA A 249 -2.49 -9.29 7.79
C ALA A 249 -3.91 -8.84 8.15
N ILE A 250 -4.94 -9.63 7.81
CA ILE A 250 -6.34 -9.34 8.14
C ILE A 250 -6.53 -9.32 9.65
N VAL A 251 -6.00 -10.30 10.39
CA VAL A 251 -6.12 -10.37 11.86
C VAL A 251 -5.45 -9.17 12.51
N CYS A 252 -4.23 -8.83 12.09
CA CYS A 252 -3.52 -7.64 12.56
C CYS A 252 -4.33 -6.37 12.28
N LEU A 253 -4.83 -6.21 11.05
CA LEU A 253 -5.58 -5.04 10.63
C LEU A 253 -6.91 -4.90 11.41
N ALA A 254 -7.62 -6.00 11.63
CA ALA A 254 -8.84 -6.04 12.42
C ALA A 254 -8.58 -5.67 13.89
N PHE A 255 -7.50 -6.21 14.48
CA PHE A 255 -7.09 -5.86 15.84
C PHE A 255 -6.75 -4.36 15.96
N LEU A 256 -5.96 -3.83 15.02
CA LEU A 256 -5.60 -2.42 15.01
C LEU A 256 -6.84 -1.52 14.82
N SER A 257 -7.71 -1.84 13.86
CA SER A 257 -8.93 -1.07 13.60
C SER A 257 -9.87 -1.10 14.82
N GLY A 258 -10.02 -2.26 15.47
CA GLY A 258 -10.80 -2.39 16.71
C GLY A 258 -10.22 -1.56 17.86
N TYR A 259 -8.90 -1.61 18.05
CA TYR A 259 -8.21 -0.81 19.07
C TYR A 259 -8.34 0.70 18.82
N LEU A 260 -8.11 1.14 17.57
CA LEU A 260 -8.23 2.55 17.18
C LEU A 260 -9.67 3.04 17.31
N SER A 261 -10.65 2.22 16.93
CA SER A 261 -12.08 2.52 17.08
C SER A 261 -12.47 2.67 18.55
N HIS A 262 -12.00 1.76 19.41
CA HIS A 262 -12.22 1.85 20.84
C HIS A 262 -11.62 3.13 21.44
N LYS A 263 -10.38 3.46 21.06
CA LYS A 263 -9.70 4.67 21.50
C LYS A 263 -10.41 5.94 21.02
N ASN A 264 -10.86 5.96 19.76
CA ASN A 264 -11.66 7.05 19.21
C ASN A 264 -12.98 7.24 19.97
N ARG A 265 -13.66 6.14 20.36
CA ARG A 265 -14.89 6.21 21.15
C ARG A 265 -14.65 6.84 22.52
N ARG A 266 -13.55 6.49 23.19
CA ARG A 266 -13.16 7.09 24.49
C ARG A 266 -12.83 8.56 24.37
N ARG A 267 -12.08 8.96 23.34
CA ARG A 267 -11.75 10.37 23.04
C ARG A 267 -12.99 11.20 22.75
N ARG A 268 -13.93 10.70 21.95
CA ARG A 268 -15.21 11.38 21.67
C ARG A 268 -16.12 11.51 22.91
N ALA A 269 -15.98 10.61 23.88
CA ALA A 269 -16.70 10.66 25.15
C ALA A 269 -16.04 11.57 26.19
N GLY A 270 -14.95 12.28 25.84
CA GLY A 270 -14.22 13.17 26.75
C GLY A 270 -13.43 12.46 27.86
N LEU A 271 -13.38 11.12 27.85
CA LEU A 271 -12.74 10.32 28.90
C LEU A 271 -11.21 10.44 28.94
N GLU A 272 -10.61 11.14 27.97
CA GLU A 272 -9.16 11.39 27.90
C GLU A 272 -8.79 12.88 28.00
N ASP A 273 -9.77 13.77 28.18
CA ASP A 273 -9.54 15.23 28.16
C ASP A 273 -8.71 15.70 29.36
N TYR A 274 -8.72 14.94 30.45
CA TYR A 274 -7.85 15.15 31.61
C TYR A 274 -6.36 15.17 31.26
N LYS A 275 -5.94 14.56 30.12
CA LYS A 275 -4.54 14.50 29.70
C LYS A 275 -4.02 15.80 29.11
N ILE A 276 -4.90 16.73 28.75
CA ILE A 276 -4.56 18.01 28.13
C ILE A 276 -5.07 19.22 28.94
N ALA A 277 -5.63 18.99 30.13
CA ALA A 277 -6.27 20.03 30.93
C ALA A 277 -5.30 21.15 31.33
N ASP A 278 -4.04 20.82 31.60
CA ASP A 278 -2.99 21.76 32.04
C ASP A 278 -1.97 22.09 30.95
N MET A 279 -2.26 21.77 29.68
CA MET A 279 -1.31 21.95 28.57
C MET A 279 -1.66 23.16 27.71
N THR A 280 -0.64 23.87 27.24
CA THR A 280 -0.79 24.94 26.24
C THR A 280 -1.16 24.35 24.87
N GLU A 281 -1.75 25.17 23.99
CA GLU A 281 -2.17 24.73 22.66
C GLU A 281 -0.99 24.19 21.81
N GLU A 282 0.21 24.76 21.99
CA GLU A 282 1.44 24.28 21.34
C GLU A 282 1.89 22.90 21.87
N GLU A 283 1.79 22.67 23.18
CA GLU A 283 2.11 21.37 23.78
C GLU A 283 1.09 20.29 23.38
N ILE A 284 -0.18 20.68 23.20
CA ILE A 284 -1.23 19.79 22.70
C ILE A 284 -0.95 19.39 21.24
N GLU A 285 -0.46 20.31 20.41
CA GLU A 285 -0.01 20.01 19.04
C GLU A 285 1.22 19.09 19.04
N GLU A 286 2.19 19.30 19.94
CA GLU A 286 3.37 18.44 20.05
C GLU A 286 3.04 16.98 20.39
N LEU A 287 1.95 16.71 21.11
CA LEU A 287 1.53 15.34 21.44
C LEU A 287 1.21 14.50 20.20
N GLY A 288 0.87 15.12 19.07
CA GLY A 288 0.56 14.42 17.82
C GLY A 288 -0.52 13.34 17.99
N ASP A 289 -0.20 12.07 17.71
CA ASP A 289 -1.16 10.96 17.83
C ASP A 289 -1.60 10.70 19.28
N ARG A 290 -0.81 11.13 20.26
CA ARG A 290 -1.14 10.99 21.69
C ARG A 290 -2.21 11.98 22.15
N SER A 291 -2.39 13.08 21.44
CA SER A 291 -3.40 14.10 21.75
C SER A 291 -4.82 13.48 21.77
N PRO A 292 -5.62 13.70 22.83
CA PRO A 292 -7.04 13.33 22.87
C PRO A 292 -7.86 13.95 21.73
N ARG A 293 -7.45 15.11 21.21
CA ARG A 293 -8.11 15.80 20.08
C ARG A 293 -7.88 15.10 18.73
N PHE A 294 -6.84 14.28 18.60
CA PHE A 294 -6.57 13.53 17.38
C PHE A 294 -7.52 12.34 17.25
N ILE A 295 -8.19 12.21 16.11
CA ILE A 295 -9.04 11.06 15.80
C ILE A 295 -8.32 10.18 14.78
N TYR A 296 -8.08 8.93 15.16
CA TYR A 296 -7.42 7.96 14.29
C TYR A 296 -8.32 7.56 13.13
N THR A 297 -7.71 7.21 11.99
CA THR A 297 -8.42 6.62 10.86
C THR A 297 -8.48 5.11 11.03
N THR A 298 -9.70 4.58 11.05
CA THR A 298 -10.01 3.17 11.32
C THR A 298 -10.31 2.36 10.07
#